data_AF-A0A923ZE80-F1
#
_entry.id   AF-A0A923ZE80-F1
#
_cell.length_a   1.000
_cell.length_b   1.000
_cell.length_c   1.000
_cell.angle_alpha   90.00
_cell.angle_beta   90.00
_cell.angle_gamma   90.00
#
_symmetry.space_group_name_H-M   'P 1'
#
loop_
_entity.id
_entity.type
_entity.pdbx_description
1 polymer ?
#
loop_
_entity_poly.entity_id
_entity_poly.type
_entity_poly.pdbx_seq_one_letter_code
_entity_poly.pdbx_strand_id
1 'polypeptide(L)'
;MWPLLGLAVLIAGFALRINPLLVVVAAALASGVGAGLTPVAVVAALGKAFNTNRYVSVPWIILPIIGLLERAGLRERARTMIAEMAAATTGRLLLAYLLVRQITAALGLTTIAGQA
;
A
#
# COMPACT_ATOMS: atom_id res chain seq x y z
N MET A 1 -21.39 -23.68 6.75
CA MET A 1 -20.31 -22.97 6.03
C MET A 1 -20.77 -21.53 5.80
N TRP A 2 -20.37 -20.59 6.65
CA TRP A 2 -20.75 -19.17 6.56
C TRP A 2 -19.52 -18.32 6.20
N PRO A 3 -18.99 -18.43 4.97
CA PRO A 3 -17.71 -17.82 4.59
C PRO A 3 -17.75 -16.28 4.65
N LEU A 4 -18.95 -15.69 4.57
CA LEU A 4 -19.17 -14.25 4.58
C LEU A 4 -19.13 -13.63 5.99
N LEU A 5 -19.06 -14.44 7.05
CA LEU A 5 -19.11 -13.95 8.42
C LEU A 5 -17.91 -13.02 8.72
N GLY A 6 -16.72 -13.36 8.25
CA GLY A 6 -15.57 -12.47 8.38
C GLY A 6 -15.70 -11.16 7.58
N LEU A 7 -16.34 -11.19 6.41
CA LEU A 7 -16.60 -9.96 5.64
C LEU A 7 -17.61 -9.06 6.38
N ALA A 8 -18.66 -9.64 6.96
CA ALA A 8 -19.61 -8.91 7.78
C ALA A 8 -18.93 -8.25 9.00
N VAL A 9 -18.03 -8.98 9.68
CA VAL A 9 -17.20 -8.43 10.77
C VAL A 9 -16.31 -7.29 10.28
N LEU A 10 -15.72 -7.42 9.10
CA LEU A 10 -14.88 -6.38 8.50
C LEU A 10 -15.67 -5.09 8.25
N ILE A 11 -16.84 -5.21 7.60
CA ILE A 11 -17.73 -4.08 7.28
C ILE A 11 -18.20 -3.39 8.56
N ALA A 12 -18.68 -4.16 9.53
CA ALA A 12 -19.15 -3.62 10.80
C ALA A 12 -18.02 -2.92 11.58
N GLY A 13 -16.84 -3.54 11.65
CA GLY A 13 -15.69 -2.99 12.38
C GLY A 13 -15.18 -1.66 11.80
N PHE A 14 -15.12 -1.56 10.46
CA PHE A 14 -14.76 -0.30 9.81
C PHE A 14 -15.86 0.75 9.88
N ALA A 15 -17.14 0.37 9.78
CA ALA A 15 -18.26 1.29 9.97
C ALA A 15 -18.25 1.93 11.37
N LEU A 16 -17.88 1.15 12.39
CA LEU A 16 -17.71 1.61 13.77
C LEU A 16 -16.37 2.31 14.04
N ARG A 17 -15.51 2.48 13.01
CA ARG A 17 -14.18 3.12 13.11
C ARG A 17 -13.27 2.49 14.17
N ILE A 18 -13.41 1.19 14.41
CA ILE A 18 -12.55 0.44 15.33
C ILE A 18 -11.13 0.35 14.73
N ASN A 19 -10.12 0.18 15.58
CA ASN A 19 -8.74 -0.04 15.15
C ASN A 19 -8.66 -1.11 14.04
N PRO A 20 -8.19 -0.76 12.82
CA PRO A 20 -8.13 -1.67 11.68
C PRO A 20 -7.44 -3.00 11.97
N LEU A 21 -6.38 -3.00 12.78
CA LEU A 21 -5.66 -4.23 13.13
C LEU A 21 -6.53 -5.21 13.90
N LEU A 22 -7.32 -4.71 14.87
CA LEU A 22 -8.24 -5.55 15.65
C LEU A 22 -9.36 -6.10 14.76
N VAL A 23 -9.90 -5.26 13.88
CA VAL A 23 -10.99 -5.64 12.95
C VAL A 23 -10.54 -6.77 12.02
N VAL A 24 -9.34 -6.66 11.44
CA VAL A 24 -8.79 -7.69 10.54
C VAL A 24 -8.55 -9.01 11.26
N VAL A 25 -8.02 -8.98 12.49
CA VAL A 25 -7.80 -10.20 13.30
C VAL A 25 -9.13 -10.86 13.65
N ALA A 26 -10.12 -10.08 14.10
CA ALA A 26 -11.44 -10.59 14.43
C ALA A 26 -12.15 -11.19 13.19
N ALA A 27 -12.05 -10.53 12.04
CA ALA A 27 -12.58 -11.02 10.78
C ALA A 27 -11.93 -12.34 10.34
N ALA A 28 -10.61 -12.46 10.49
CA ALA A 28 -9.89 -13.70 10.17
C ALA A 28 -10.31 -14.88 11.07
N LEU A 29 -10.46 -14.63 12.38
CA LEU A 29 -10.98 -15.63 13.32
C LEU A 29 -12.42 -16.02 12.99
N ALA A 30 -13.29 -15.04 12.73
CA ALA A 30 -14.68 -15.25 12.35
C ALA A 30 -14.82 -16.07 11.05
N SER A 31 -14.00 -15.77 10.04
CA SER A 31 -13.92 -16.57 8.80
C SER A 31 -13.40 -17.98 9.07
N GLY A 32 -12.40 -18.14 9.93
CA GLY A 32 -11.86 -19.44 10.31
C GLY A 32 -12.89 -20.35 10.98
N VAL A 33 -13.64 -19.80 11.94
CA VAL A 33 -14.75 -20.50 12.61
C VAL A 33 -15.89 -20.78 11.62
N GLY A 34 -16.26 -19.80 10.78
CA GLY A 34 -17.26 -19.97 9.72
C GLY A 34 -16.88 -21.02 8.67
N ALA A 35 -15.58 -21.29 8.55
CA ALA A 35 -14.98 -22.31 7.71
C ALA A 35 -14.84 -23.70 8.39
N GLY A 36 -15.14 -23.81 9.69
CA GLY A 36 -14.97 -25.06 10.46
C GLY A 36 -13.52 -25.40 10.79
N LEU A 37 -12.59 -24.44 10.69
CA LEU A 37 -11.19 -24.64 11.00
C LEU A 37 -10.95 -24.62 12.52
N THR A 38 -10.04 -25.47 13.00
CA THR A 38 -9.54 -25.37 14.38
C THR A 38 -8.71 -24.09 14.54
N PRO A 39 -8.60 -23.53 15.76
CA PRO A 39 -7.81 -22.30 15.99
C PRO A 39 -6.38 -22.39 15.45
N VAL A 40 -5.73 -23.55 15.60
CA VAL A 40 -4.39 -23.81 15.09
C VAL A 40 -4.36 -23.77 13.56
N ALA A 41 -5.37 -24.35 12.88
CA ALA A 41 -5.47 -24.32 11.43
C ALA A 41 -5.72 -22.91 10.89
N VAL A 42 -6.44 -22.05 11.62
CA VAL A 42 -6.63 -20.63 11.26
C VAL A 42 -5.30 -19.88 11.30
N VAL A 43 -4.52 -20.06 12.37
CA VAL A 43 -3.19 -19.45 12.50
C VAL A 43 -2.24 -19.95 11.41
N ALA A 44 -2.26 -21.26 11.09
CA ALA A 44 -1.47 -21.83 10.02
C ALA A 44 -1.87 -21.28 8.63
N ALA A 45 -3.17 -21.11 8.37
CA ALA A 45 -3.68 -20.53 7.13
C ALA A 45 -3.28 -19.06 6.98
N LEU A 46 -3.34 -18.29 8.07
CA LEU A 46 -2.80 -16.92 8.10
C LEU A 46 -1.32 -16.92 7.78
N GLY A 47 -0.50 -17.72 8.47
CA GLY A 47 0.94 -17.83 8.20
C GLY A 47 1.25 -18.19 6.75
N LYS A 48 0.50 -19.15 6.17
CA LYS A 48 0.63 -19.51 4.76
C LYS A 48 0.29 -18.35 3.83
N ALA A 49 -0.76 -17.58 4.12
CA ALA A 49 -1.14 -16.41 3.33
C ALA A 49 -0.07 -15.31 3.38
N PHE A 50 0.50 -15.03 4.57
CA PHE A 50 1.59 -14.07 4.72
C PHE A 50 2.86 -14.51 3.97
N ASN A 51 3.24 -15.79 4.04
CA ASN A 51 4.43 -16.28 3.35
C ASN A 51 4.27 -16.33 1.82
N THR A 52 3.08 -16.71 1.34
CA THR A 52 2.76 -16.72 -0.10
C THR A 52 2.78 -15.29 -0.67
N ASN A 53 2.29 -14.33 0.12
CA ASN A 53 2.19 -12.93 -0.28
C ASN A 53 3.41 -12.14 0.23
N ARG A 54 4.60 -12.51 -0.25
CA ARG A 54 5.91 -11.95 0.18
C ARG A 54 5.98 -10.42 0.13
N TYR A 55 5.14 -9.78 -0.69
CA TYR A 55 4.96 -8.32 -0.73
C TYR A 55 4.50 -7.70 0.60
N VAL A 56 3.75 -8.43 1.43
CA VAL A 56 3.30 -7.95 2.75
C VAL A 56 4.47 -7.74 3.71
N SER A 57 5.60 -8.43 3.51
CA SER A 57 6.81 -8.27 4.32
C SER A 57 7.71 -7.13 3.86
N VAL A 58 7.56 -6.64 2.63
CA VAL A 58 8.44 -5.62 2.02
C VAL A 58 8.50 -4.31 2.82
N PRO A 59 7.39 -3.78 3.39
CA PRO A 59 7.44 -2.57 4.21
C PRO A 59 8.42 -2.66 5.39
N TRP A 60 8.59 -3.85 5.98
CA TRP A 60 9.50 -4.06 7.11
C TRP A 60 10.98 -3.90 6.73
N ILE A 61 11.33 -4.14 5.46
CA ILE A 61 12.67 -3.91 4.93
C ILE A 61 12.82 -2.47 4.44
N ILE A 62 11.78 -1.92 3.82
CA ILE A 62 11.81 -0.55 3.31
C ILE A 62 11.92 0.48 4.44
N LEU A 63 11.20 0.31 5.54
CA LEU A 63 11.23 1.24 6.68
C LEU A 63 12.64 1.53 7.22
N PRO A 64 13.48 0.52 7.56
CA PRO A 64 14.85 0.79 8.00
C PRO A 64 15.73 1.38 6.90
N ILE A 65 15.50 1.02 5.63
CA ILE A 65 16.21 1.64 4.50
C ILE A 65 15.88 3.14 4.41
N ILE A 66 14.59 3.50 4.48
CA ILE A 66 14.15 4.91 4.52
C ILE A 66 14.80 5.60 5.71
N GLY A 67 14.75 5.00 6.90
CA GLY A 67 15.35 5.57 8.11
C GLY A 67 16.87 5.81 7.98
N LEU A 68 17.59 4.92 7.30
CA LEU A 68 19.02 5.08 7.02
C LEU A 68 19.27 6.22 6.03
N LEU A 69 18.48 6.29 4.96
CA LEU A 69 18.59 7.32 3.93
C LEU A 69 18.24 8.71 4.48
N GLU A 70 17.19 8.81 5.29
CA GLU A 70 16.82 10.06 5.97
C GLU A 70 17.90 10.49 6.97
N ARG A 71 18.46 9.56 7.75
CA ARG A 71 19.63 9.85 8.61
C ARG A 71 20.86 10.31 7.85
N ALA A 72 21.06 9.81 6.63
CA ALA A 72 22.14 10.24 5.74
C ALA A 72 21.88 11.60 5.07
N GLY A 73 20.76 12.26 5.38
CA GLY A 73 20.45 13.59 4.88
C GLY A 73 19.83 13.59 3.47
N LEU A 74 19.26 12.46 3.02
CA LEU A 74 18.66 12.36 1.69
C LEU A 74 17.56 13.42 1.50
N ARG A 75 16.76 13.66 2.54
CA ARG A 75 15.65 14.63 2.50
C ARG A 75 16.17 16.06 2.40
N GLU A 76 17.22 16.39 3.14
CA GLU A 76 17.89 17.69 3.11
C GLU A 76 18.49 17.94 1.72
N ARG A 77 19.20 16.95 1.17
CA ARG A 77 19.80 17.06 -0.17
C ARG A 77 18.75 17.21 -1.26
N ALA A 78 17.67 16.42 -1.20
CA ALA A 78 16.55 16.55 -2.13
C ALA A 78 15.90 17.93 -2.03
N ARG A 79 15.69 18.46 -0.83
CA ARG A 79 15.12 19.80 -0.63
C ARG A 79 16.01 20.89 -1.22
N THR A 80 17.32 20.84 -1.01
CA THR A 80 18.26 21.81 -1.59
C THR A 80 18.23 21.74 -3.12
N MET A 81 18.28 20.53 -3.70
CA MET A 81 18.19 20.35 -5.16
C MET A 81 16.89 20.90 -5.72
N ILE A 82 15.75 20.65 -5.07
CA ILE A 82 14.46 21.18 -5.50
C ILE A 82 14.42 22.71 -5.37
N ALA A 83 14.99 23.27 -4.30
CA ALA A 83 15.04 24.72 -4.10
C ALA A 83 15.93 25.44 -5.13
N GLU A 84 17.00 24.80 -5.57
CA GLU A 84 17.88 25.30 -6.64
C GLU A 84 17.22 25.24 -8.03
N MET A 85 16.16 24.44 -8.21
CA MET A 85 15.37 24.38 -9.45
C MET A 85 14.42 25.59 -9.57
N ALA A 86 14.98 26.79 -9.68
CA ALA A 86 14.24 28.05 -9.80
C ALA A 86 13.29 28.11 -11.03
N ALA A 87 13.53 27.28 -12.05
CA ALA A 87 12.70 27.22 -13.25
C ALA A 87 11.45 26.33 -13.14
N ALA A 88 11.32 25.54 -12.07
CA ALA A 88 10.24 24.58 -11.87
C ALA A 88 9.04 25.22 -11.13
N THR A 89 8.36 26.17 -11.77
CA THR A 89 7.05 26.61 -11.28
C THR A 89 6.04 25.47 -11.45
N THR A 90 5.02 25.41 -10.57
CA THR A 90 3.97 24.37 -10.62
C THR A 90 3.39 24.20 -12.03
N GLY A 91 3.12 25.32 -12.74
CA GLY A 91 2.60 25.30 -14.10
C GLY A 91 3.58 24.71 -15.13
N ARG A 92 4.87 25.03 -15.05
CA ARG A 92 5.89 24.49 -15.97
C ARG A 92 6.14 23.01 -15.71
N LEU A 93 6.14 22.59 -14.45
CA LEU A 93 6.25 21.18 -14.07
C LEU A 93 5.07 20.36 -14.59
N LEU A 94 3.84 20.88 -14.42
CA LEU A 94 2.63 20.25 -14.93
C LEU A 94 2.61 20.20 -16.47
N LEU A 95 3.03 21.28 -17.14
CA LEU A 95 3.16 21.28 -18.60
C LEU A 95 4.16 20.24 -19.10
N ALA A 96 5.34 20.15 -18.48
CA ALA A 96 6.33 19.15 -18.83
C ALA A 96 5.82 17.72 -18.61
N TYR A 97 5.18 17.48 -17.46
CA TYR A 97 4.54 16.19 -17.15
C TYR A 97 3.48 15.80 -18.19
N LEU A 98 2.57 16.73 -18.51
CA LEU A 98 1.53 16.50 -19.51
C LEU A 98 2.12 16.26 -20.89
N LEU A 99 3.15 17.01 -21.30
CA LEU A 99 3.79 16.86 -22.60
C LEU A 99 4.44 15.47 -22.72
N VAL A 100 5.22 15.05 -21.73
CA VAL A 100 5.79 13.69 -21.66
C VAL A 100 4.68 12.64 -21.72
N ARG A 101 3.61 12.83 -20.95
CA ARG A 101 2.47 11.91 -20.96
C ARG A 101 1.80 11.81 -22.33
N GLN A 102 1.56 12.94 -23.00
CA GLN A 102 0.92 12.96 -24.32
C GLN A 102 1.78 12.28 -25.38
N ILE A 103 3.10 12.50 -25.38
CA ILE A 103 4.03 11.78 -26.28
C ILE A 103 3.97 10.28 -26.01
N THR A 104 4.02 9.89 -24.74
CA THR A 104 4.04 8.49 -24.32
C THR A 104 2.72 7.79 -24.70
N ALA A 105 1.58 8.47 -24.51
CA ALA A 105 0.28 8.00 -24.97
C ALA A 105 0.17 7.90 -26.50
N ALA A 106 0.72 8.87 -27.24
CA ALA A 106 0.76 8.85 -28.70
C ALA A 106 1.58 7.67 -29.25
N LEU A 107 2.60 7.22 -28.50
CA LEU A 107 3.38 6.01 -28.80
C LEU A 107 2.70 4.71 -28.34
N GLY A 108 1.47 4.78 -27.82
CA GLY A 108 0.70 3.61 -27.36
C GLY A 108 1.00 3.18 -25.92
N LEU A 109 1.85 3.90 -25.19
CA LEU A 109 2.23 3.62 -23.81
C LEU A 109 1.29 4.33 -22.82
N THR A 110 0.00 4.04 -22.91
CA THR A 110 -1.07 4.71 -22.13
C THR A 110 -1.06 4.38 -20.63
N THR A 111 -0.31 3.36 -20.21
CA THR A 111 -0.17 2.94 -18.80
C THR A 111 0.94 3.69 -18.05
N ILE A 112 1.78 4.44 -18.77
CA ILE A 112 2.85 5.22 -18.17
C ILE A 112 2.28 6.57 -17.72
N ALA A 113 2.50 6.91 -16.45
CA ALA A 113 2.08 8.18 -15.83
C ALA A 113 0.56 8.37 -15.58
N GLY A 114 -0.11 7.29 -15.15
CA GLY A 114 -1.44 7.34 -14.52
C GLY A 114 -2.61 7.12 -15.47
N GLN A 115 -3.69 6.55 -14.93
CA GLN A 115 -4.95 6.33 -15.66
C GLN A 115 -5.83 7.58 -15.56
N ALA A 116 -6.47 7.94 -16.67
CA ALA A 116 -7.60 8.87 -16.68
C ALA A 116 -8.83 8.22 -16.05
#